data_AF-A0A2L1U2H0-F1
#
_entry.id   AF-A0A2L1U2H0-F1
#
_cell.length_a   1.000
_cell.length_b   1.000
_cell.length_c   1.000
_cell.angle_alpha   90.00
_cell.angle_beta   90.00
_cell.angle_gamma   90.00
#
_symmetry.space_group_name_H-M   'P 1'
#
loop_
_entity.id
_entity.type
_entity.pdbx_description
1 polymer ?
#
loop_
_entity_poly.entity_id
_entity_poly.type
_entity_poly.pdbx_seq_one_letter_code
_entity_poly.pdbx_strand_id
1 'polypeptide(L)'
;MAWIESHQELARHPKTKRFARLLGVSLPAAVGHLHFFWWWAMDYAQDGSLSKYEAEDIADACEWDGDSETLMKALHHAGFVDSDMTIHDWSEYAGRLIEKREQNKERKRKSRAKKNEEQETQDTDHEDVTRPSHGQTEPSREQVSDDSVSHRATEPNLTIPNLKHSGGGVNKERDEPFGKAYESVEKYFGVAVNPVQLSKLENLVKMGIEPEVVEQAAVLTREVGKDIRYFWGILENCSQRGILTYAAFAEDQARRREEQHAKSKGSPGGVRPGKNKAASGGAESEFAYLAKAGRS
;
A
#
# COMPACT_ATOMS: atom_id res chain seq x y z
N MET A 1 0.20 -2.10 14.91
CA MET A 1 -0.65 -0.96 14.53
C MET A 1 -1.15 -1.19 13.12
N ALA A 2 -2.48 -1.22 12.97
CA ALA A 2 -3.15 -1.26 11.69
C ALA A 2 -3.31 0.18 11.18
N TRP A 3 -3.00 0.42 9.91
CA TRP A 3 -3.34 1.67 9.24
C TRP A 3 -4.33 1.31 8.14
N ILE A 4 -5.47 1.99 8.12
CA ILE A 4 -6.47 1.88 7.05
C ILE A 4 -6.49 3.20 6.29
N GLU A 5 -6.42 3.11 4.97
CA GLU A 5 -6.52 4.27 4.08
C GLU A 5 -7.99 4.71 3.94
N SER A 6 -8.36 5.80 4.61
CA SER A 6 -9.65 6.44 4.39
C SER A 6 -9.57 7.34 3.16
N HIS A 7 -10.25 6.95 2.08
CA HIS A 7 -10.32 7.75 0.87
C HIS A 7 -11.24 8.96 1.07
N GLN A 8 -10.82 10.15 0.62
CA GLN A 8 -11.60 11.40 0.73
C GLN A 8 -13.02 11.29 0.12
N GLU A 9 -13.19 10.43 -0.89
CA GLU A 9 -14.46 10.23 -1.58
C GLU A 9 -15.46 9.41 -0.77
N LEU A 10 -15.05 8.78 0.34
CA LEU A 10 -15.90 7.90 1.13
C LEU A 10 -17.19 8.59 1.60
N ALA A 11 -17.08 9.81 2.13
CA ALA A 11 -18.25 10.59 2.55
C ALA A 11 -19.14 11.03 1.37
N ARG A 12 -18.56 11.19 0.18
CA ARG A 12 -19.28 11.64 -1.02
C ARG A 12 -19.91 10.48 -1.79
N HIS A 13 -19.43 9.26 -1.55
CA HIS A 13 -19.81 8.06 -2.27
C HIS A 13 -21.30 7.70 -2.09
N PRO A 14 -22.00 7.32 -3.18
CA PRO A 14 -23.41 6.95 -3.11
C PRO A 14 -23.72 5.79 -2.16
N LYS A 15 -22.83 4.80 -2.03
CA LYS A 15 -23.01 3.67 -1.08
C LYS A 15 -23.06 4.17 0.37
N THR A 16 -22.15 5.06 0.77
CA THR A 16 -22.11 5.64 2.13
C THR A 16 -23.34 6.49 2.42
N LYS A 17 -23.78 7.32 1.46
CA LYS A 17 -25.02 8.10 1.60
C LYS A 17 -26.27 7.20 1.65
N ARG A 18 -26.26 6.06 0.96
CA ARG A 18 -27.32 5.06 1.05
C ARG A 18 -27.31 4.39 2.42
N PHE A 19 -26.15 3.97 2.92
CA PHE A 19 -25.97 3.40 4.25
C PHE A 19 -26.47 4.33 5.36
N ALA A 20 -26.07 5.61 5.33
CA ALA A 20 -26.53 6.62 6.29
C ALA A 20 -28.06 6.76 6.30
N ARG A 21 -28.72 6.75 5.13
CA ARG A 21 -30.17 6.82 5.01
C ARG A 21 -30.88 5.55 5.51
N LEU A 22 -30.30 4.38 5.26
CA LEU A 22 -30.85 3.10 5.71
C LEU A 22 -30.82 2.97 7.23
N LEU A 23 -29.74 3.44 7.86
CA LEU A 23 -29.60 3.47 9.32
C LEU A 23 -30.32 4.65 9.99
N GLY A 24 -30.69 5.69 9.23
CA GLY A 24 -31.26 6.91 9.79
C GLY A 24 -30.27 7.76 10.59
N VAL A 25 -28.97 7.62 10.32
CA VAL A 25 -27.90 8.32 11.04
C VAL A 25 -27.28 9.45 10.21
N SER A 26 -26.53 10.34 10.88
CA SER A 26 -25.76 11.37 10.19
C SER A 26 -24.65 10.75 9.32
N LEU A 27 -24.27 11.44 8.24
CA LEU A 27 -23.19 10.97 7.37
C LEU A 27 -21.85 10.77 8.12
N PRO A 28 -21.42 11.65 9.04
CA PRO A 28 -20.23 11.40 9.86
C PRO A 28 -20.34 10.13 10.72
N ALA A 29 -21.51 9.88 11.33
CA ALA A 29 -21.73 8.67 12.13
C ALA A 29 -21.63 7.41 11.26
N ALA A 30 -22.28 7.41 10.09
CA ALA A 30 -22.19 6.32 9.12
C ALA A 30 -20.74 6.02 8.70
N VAL A 31 -19.94 7.08 8.47
CA VAL A 31 -18.50 6.92 8.18
C VAL A 31 -17.75 6.35 9.38
N GLY A 32 -18.07 6.78 10.60
CA GLY A 32 -17.49 6.23 11.83
C GLY A 32 -17.76 4.73 11.99
N HIS A 33 -19.02 4.31 11.88
CA HIS A 33 -19.40 2.89 11.97
C HIS A 33 -18.67 2.03 10.93
N LEU A 34 -18.52 2.51 9.69
CA LEU A 34 -17.75 1.79 8.66
C LEU A 34 -16.27 1.68 9.01
N HIS A 35 -15.66 2.68 9.66
CA HIS A 35 -14.26 2.58 10.08
C HIS A 35 -14.08 1.57 11.20
N PHE A 36 -14.96 1.59 12.21
CA PHE A 36 -14.94 0.59 13.29
C PHE A 36 -15.10 -0.82 12.72
N PHE A 37 -16.07 -0.99 11.82
CA PHE A 37 -16.28 -2.24 11.08
C PHE A 37 -15.01 -2.75 10.39
N TRP A 38 -14.33 -1.90 9.62
CA TRP A 38 -13.12 -2.32 8.90
C TRP A 38 -11.92 -2.55 9.81
N TRP A 39 -11.78 -1.79 10.90
CA TRP A 39 -10.74 -2.03 11.91
C TRP A 39 -10.91 -3.38 12.56
N TRP A 40 -12.13 -3.69 12.99
CA TRP A 40 -12.46 -4.98 13.55
C TRP A 40 -12.24 -6.11 12.53
N ALA A 41 -12.70 -5.94 11.29
CA ALA A 41 -12.52 -6.95 10.24
C ALA A 41 -11.04 -7.25 9.96
N MET A 42 -10.16 -6.25 10.01
CA MET A 42 -8.72 -6.43 9.83
C MET A 42 -8.07 -7.36 10.87
N ASP A 43 -8.65 -7.47 12.06
CA ASP A 43 -8.09 -8.27 13.15
C ASP A 43 -8.83 -9.60 13.31
N TYR A 44 -10.16 -9.59 13.17
CA TYR A 44 -11.04 -10.74 13.43
C TYR A 44 -11.52 -11.43 12.14
N ALA A 45 -11.83 -10.69 11.08
CA ALA A 45 -12.30 -11.22 9.78
C ALA A 45 -11.26 -11.03 8.67
N GLN A 46 -10.03 -11.52 8.88
CA GLN A 46 -8.90 -11.28 7.97
C GLN A 46 -9.13 -11.81 6.55
N ASP A 47 -9.85 -12.92 6.42
CA ASP A 47 -10.30 -13.50 5.14
C ASP A 47 -11.46 -12.74 4.48
N GLY A 48 -12.02 -11.74 5.18
CA GLY A 48 -13.18 -10.97 4.74
C GLY A 48 -14.50 -11.69 4.94
N SER A 49 -14.50 -12.89 5.52
CA SER A 49 -15.71 -13.66 5.76
C SER A 49 -16.32 -13.30 7.12
N LEU A 50 -17.60 -12.95 7.08
CA LEU A 50 -18.43 -12.65 8.25
C LEU A 50 -19.30 -13.85 8.65
N SER A 51 -19.26 -14.97 7.91
CA SER A 51 -20.16 -16.12 8.11
C SER A 51 -20.02 -16.78 9.49
N LYS A 52 -18.92 -16.51 10.21
CA LYS A 52 -18.63 -17.01 11.56
C LYS A 52 -19.09 -16.07 12.69
N TYR A 53 -19.64 -14.91 12.34
CA TYR A 53 -20.06 -13.87 13.28
C TYR A 53 -21.56 -13.67 13.19
N GLU A 54 -22.17 -13.42 14.34
CA GLU A 54 -23.58 -13.06 14.41
C GLU A 54 -23.78 -11.57 14.13
N ALA A 55 -25.01 -11.17 13.82
CA ALA A 55 -25.33 -9.76 13.57
C ALA A 55 -24.99 -8.88 14.79
N GLU A 56 -25.11 -9.43 16.00
CA GLU A 56 -24.76 -8.77 17.26
C GLU A 56 -23.25 -8.49 17.36
N ASP A 57 -22.40 -9.47 17.03
CA ASP A 57 -20.94 -9.28 16.99
C ASP A 57 -20.54 -8.15 16.03
N ILE A 58 -21.23 -8.07 14.89
CA ILE A 58 -20.98 -7.04 13.87
C ILE A 58 -21.49 -5.68 14.34
N ALA A 59 -22.59 -5.63 15.09
CA ALA A 59 -23.10 -4.40 15.68
C ALA A 59 -22.16 -3.82 16.72
N ASP A 60 -21.66 -4.67 17.63
CA ASP A 60 -20.62 -4.31 18.60
C ASP A 60 -19.35 -3.82 17.90
N ALA A 61 -18.92 -4.53 16.86
CA ALA A 61 -17.77 -4.14 16.04
C ALA A 61 -17.93 -2.78 15.34
N CYS A 62 -19.16 -2.37 15.05
CA CYS A 62 -19.46 -1.08 14.43
C CYS A 62 -19.69 0.03 15.45
N GLU A 63 -19.66 -0.26 16.76
CA GLU A 63 -20.13 0.64 17.83
C GLU A 63 -21.56 1.12 17.53
N TRP A 64 -22.47 0.18 17.23
CA TRP A 64 -23.87 0.46 16.90
C TRP A 64 -24.81 0.00 18.02
N ASP A 65 -25.44 0.96 18.69
CA ASP A 65 -26.36 0.72 19.82
C ASP A 65 -27.80 0.36 19.41
N GLY A 66 -28.09 0.28 18.11
CA GLY A 66 -29.43 -0.02 17.61
C GLY A 66 -29.67 -1.51 17.35
N ASP A 67 -30.71 -1.80 16.56
CA ASP A 67 -31.00 -3.17 16.15
C ASP A 67 -29.90 -3.72 15.22
N SER A 68 -29.33 -4.87 15.59
CA SER A 68 -28.22 -5.52 14.89
C SER A 68 -28.62 -6.00 13.49
N GLU A 69 -29.83 -6.52 13.36
CA GLU A 69 -30.42 -6.94 12.08
C GLU A 69 -30.60 -5.78 11.12
N THR A 70 -30.98 -4.60 11.63
CA THR A 70 -31.10 -3.37 10.84
C THR A 70 -29.75 -2.92 10.31
N LEU A 71 -28.69 -2.97 11.11
CA LEU A 71 -27.33 -2.69 10.67
C LEU A 71 -26.88 -3.68 9.59
N MET A 72 -27.12 -4.97 9.80
CA MET A 72 -26.69 -5.98 8.85
C MET A 72 -27.39 -5.84 7.50
N LYS A 73 -28.71 -5.62 7.51
CA LYS A 73 -29.46 -5.28 6.30
C LYS A 73 -28.94 -4.00 5.66
N ALA A 74 -28.64 -2.97 6.43
CA ALA A 74 -28.11 -1.72 5.89
C ALA A 74 -26.76 -1.94 5.18
N LEU A 75 -25.86 -2.74 5.75
CA LEU A 75 -24.56 -3.08 5.15
C LEU A 75 -24.72 -3.86 3.83
N HIS A 76 -25.62 -4.85 3.79
CA HIS A 76 -25.95 -5.58 2.56
C HIS A 76 -26.57 -4.67 1.49
N HIS A 77 -27.64 -3.96 1.84
CA HIS A 77 -28.35 -3.10 0.90
C HIS A 77 -27.47 -1.93 0.42
N ALA A 78 -26.53 -1.47 1.24
CA ALA A 78 -25.55 -0.46 0.85
C ALA A 78 -24.43 -1.01 -0.04
N GLY A 79 -24.25 -2.34 -0.12
CA GLY A 79 -23.22 -3.00 -0.92
C GLY A 79 -21.83 -2.89 -0.30
N PHE A 80 -21.76 -2.95 1.04
CA PHE A 80 -20.53 -3.13 1.81
C PHE A 80 -20.30 -4.59 2.20
N VAL A 81 -21.38 -5.39 2.26
CA VAL A 81 -21.34 -6.83 2.49
C VAL A 81 -22.14 -7.53 1.39
N ASP A 82 -21.54 -8.52 0.75
CA ASP A 82 -22.16 -9.31 -0.32
C ASP A 82 -23.06 -10.42 0.24
N SER A 83 -23.89 -11.03 -0.60
CA SER A 83 -24.90 -12.01 -0.17
C SER A 83 -24.33 -13.29 0.48
N ASP A 84 -23.05 -13.57 0.24
CA ASP A 84 -22.32 -14.71 0.80
C ASP A 84 -21.65 -14.38 2.15
N MET A 85 -22.05 -13.27 2.79
CA MET A 85 -21.47 -12.77 4.04
C MET A 85 -19.98 -12.43 3.91
N THR A 86 -19.54 -11.99 2.73
CA THR A 86 -18.18 -11.47 2.54
C THR A 86 -18.18 -9.95 2.46
N ILE A 87 -17.11 -9.32 2.95
CA ILE A 87 -16.92 -7.88 2.81
C ILE A 87 -16.59 -7.57 1.35
N HIS A 88 -17.35 -6.64 0.78
CA HIS A 88 -17.22 -6.26 -0.62
C HIS A 88 -15.83 -5.66 -0.91
N ASP A 89 -15.21 -6.10 -2.02
CA ASP A 89 -13.86 -5.73 -2.47
C ASP A 89 -12.75 -5.95 -1.43
N TRP A 90 -12.95 -6.80 -0.42
CA TRP A 90 -12.00 -6.97 0.69
C TRP A 90 -10.62 -7.41 0.24
N SER A 91 -10.52 -8.36 -0.70
CA SER A 91 -9.24 -8.84 -1.21
C SER A 91 -8.45 -7.77 -1.96
N GLU A 92 -9.11 -6.82 -2.62
CA GLU A 92 -8.47 -5.71 -3.31
C GLU A 92 -7.90 -4.68 -2.32
N TYR A 93 -8.61 -4.40 -1.24
CA TYR A 93 -8.23 -3.39 -0.25
C TYR A 93 -7.35 -3.94 0.89
N ALA A 94 -7.73 -5.06 1.51
CA ALA A 94 -7.04 -5.64 2.65
C ALA A 94 -5.94 -6.64 2.24
N GLY A 95 -6.05 -7.29 1.07
CA GLY A 95 -5.12 -8.33 0.64
C GLY A 95 -3.66 -7.89 0.65
N ARG A 96 -3.36 -6.70 0.12
CA ARG A 96 -1.99 -6.13 0.14
C ARG A 96 -1.46 -5.86 1.55
N LEU A 97 -2.34 -5.50 2.48
CA LEU A 97 -1.98 -5.19 3.86
C LEU A 97 -1.73 -6.44 4.68
N ILE A 98 -2.55 -7.48 4.47
CA ILE A 98 -2.43 -8.78 5.15
C ILE A 98 -1.19 -9.53 4.66
N GLU A 99 -0.97 -9.59 3.35
CA GLU A 99 0.21 -10.22 2.76
C GLU A 99 1.51 -9.62 3.31
N LYS A 100 1.56 -8.28 3.43
CA LYS A 100 2.70 -7.57 4.02
C LYS A 100 2.89 -7.88 5.51
N ARG A 101 1.82 -8.13 6.28
CA ARG A 101 1.92 -8.57 7.68
C ARG A 101 2.46 -9.99 7.79
N GLU A 102 1.97 -10.90 6.95
CA GLU A 102 2.45 -12.29 6.92
C GLU A 102 3.94 -12.34 6.56
N GLN A 103 4.36 -11.62 5.51
CA GLN A 103 5.77 -11.53 5.12
C GLN A 103 6.65 -10.96 6.25
N ASN A 104 6.16 -9.94 6.97
CA ASN A 104 6.89 -9.37 8.11
C ASN A 104 6.95 -10.32 9.32
N LYS A 105 5.86 -11.06 9.59
CA LYS A 105 5.81 -12.07 10.65
C LYS A 105 6.78 -13.21 10.34
N GLU A 106 6.81 -13.66 9.10
CA GLU A 106 7.71 -14.72 8.63
C GLU A 106 9.18 -14.27 8.70
N ARG A 107 9.48 -13.05 8.23
CA ARG A 107 10.83 -12.47 8.35
C ARG A 107 11.29 -12.38 9.82
N LYS A 108 10.41 -11.94 10.73
CA LYS A 108 10.73 -11.88 12.17
C LYS A 108 10.92 -13.28 12.75
N ARG A 109 10.11 -14.26 12.36
CA ARG A 109 10.27 -15.66 12.79
C ARG A 109 11.64 -16.20 12.37
N LYS A 110 12.01 -16.04 11.08
CA LYS A 110 13.32 -16.45 10.56
C LYS A 110 14.48 -15.75 11.25
N SER A 111 14.36 -14.45 11.51
CA SER A 111 15.40 -13.69 12.23
C SER A 111 15.57 -14.13 13.69
N ARG A 112 14.48 -14.52 14.37
CA ARG A 112 14.56 -15.05 15.75
C ARG A 112 15.16 -16.45 15.78
N ALA A 113 14.79 -17.32 14.83
CA ALA A 113 15.38 -18.64 14.71
C ALA A 113 16.90 -18.55 14.49
N LYS A 114 17.34 -17.70 13.55
CA LYS A 114 18.76 -17.46 13.29
C LYS A 114 19.52 -16.92 14.51
N LYS A 115 18.92 -16.00 15.28
CA LYS A 115 19.53 -15.47 16.49
C LYS A 115 19.67 -16.53 17.60
N ASN A 116 18.69 -17.42 17.74
CA ASN A 116 18.78 -18.54 18.68
C ASN A 116 19.87 -19.53 18.26
N GLU A 117 19.99 -19.86 16.96
CA GLU A 117 21.06 -20.71 16.44
C GLU A 117 22.46 -20.08 16.65
N GLU A 118 22.58 -18.76 16.49
CA GLU A 118 23.82 -18.01 16.76
C GLU A 118 24.14 -17.91 18.27
N GLN A 119 23.14 -17.92 19.16
CA GLN A 119 23.36 -17.98 20.61
C GLN A 119 23.71 -19.39 21.10
N GLU A 120 23.06 -20.43 20.57
CA GLU A 120 23.41 -21.83 20.91
C GLU A 120 24.81 -22.22 20.43
N THR A 121 25.29 -21.62 19.34
CA THR A 121 26.67 -21.84 18.88
C THR A 121 27.70 -21.05 19.69
N GLN A 122 27.34 -19.89 20.28
CA GLN A 122 28.22 -19.12 21.15
C GLN A 122 28.30 -19.65 22.60
N ASP A 123 27.27 -20.34 23.11
CA ASP A 123 27.29 -20.95 24.44
C ASP A 123 28.13 -22.25 24.53
N THR A 124 28.75 -22.68 23.43
CA THR A 124 29.67 -23.83 23.42
C THR A 124 31.14 -23.49 23.70
N ASP A 125 31.49 -22.20 23.89
CA ASP A 125 32.87 -21.72 24.07
C ASP A 125 33.13 -20.97 25.40
N HIS A 126 32.28 -21.13 26.43
CA HIS A 126 32.61 -20.71 27.79
C HIS A 126 32.99 -21.93 28.66
N GLU A 127 34.28 -22.08 28.95
CA GLU A 127 34.79 -23.01 29.95
C GLU A 127 34.08 -22.80 31.29
N ASP A 128 33.47 -23.89 31.79
CA ASP A 128 32.90 -24.06 33.12
C ASP A 128 34.03 -23.94 34.18
N VAL A 129 34.24 -22.74 34.70
CA VAL A 129 35.08 -22.56 35.90
C VAL A 129 34.21 -22.78 37.14
N THR A 130 33.98 -24.05 37.44
CA THR A 130 33.35 -24.48 38.69
C THR A 130 34.27 -24.16 39.87
N ARG A 131 33.83 -23.29 40.79
CA ARG A 131 34.49 -23.08 42.09
C ARG A 131 33.58 -23.60 43.21
N PRO A 132 33.89 -24.72 43.89
CA PRO A 132 33.08 -25.20 44.99
C PRO A 132 33.65 -24.71 46.33
N SER A 133 32.82 -24.15 47.20
CA SER A 133 32.89 -24.36 48.65
C SER A 133 31.73 -23.69 49.39
N HIS A 134 30.73 -24.50 49.72
CA HIS A 134 30.15 -24.70 51.05
C HIS A 134 30.00 -23.51 52.02
N GLY A 135 28.77 -23.30 52.51
CA GLY A 135 28.50 -22.55 53.74
C GLY A 135 27.05 -22.11 53.88
N GLN A 136 26.21 -22.93 54.51
CA GLN A 136 24.89 -22.54 55.01
C GLN A 136 24.99 -21.32 55.94
N THR A 137 23.97 -20.45 55.96
CA THR A 137 23.24 -19.96 57.16
C THR A 137 22.21 -18.91 56.74
N GLU A 138 20.92 -19.21 56.86
CA GLU A 138 19.84 -18.22 57.05
C GLU A 138 19.97 -17.62 58.46
N PRO A 139 19.76 -16.30 58.65
CA PRO A 139 18.48 -15.93 59.26
C PRO A 139 17.91 -14.55 58.84
N SER A 140 16.57 -14.51 58.76
CA SER A 140 15.67 -13.50 59.32
C SER A 140 15.91 -12.00 59.08
N ARG A 141 15.01 -11.42 58.27
CA ARG A 141 14.16 -10.23 58.53
C ARG A 141 14.85 -8.97 59.08
N GLU A 142 14.95 -7.96 58.21
CA GLU A 142 14.72 -6.56 58.61
C GLU A 142 14.17 -5.74 57.44
N GLN A 143 13.03 -5.09 57.70
CA GLN A 143 12.41 -4.10 56.83
C GLN A 143 13.27 -2.84 56.86
N VAL A 144 13.66 -2.33 55.70
CA VAL A 144 13.94 -0.90 55.55
C VAL A 144 13.31 -0.45 54.24
N SER A 145 12.26 0.34 54.39
CA SER A 145 11.69 1.21 53.38
C SER A 145 12.77 2.16 52.87
N ASP A 146 12.99 2.20 51.55
CA ASP A 146 13.37 3.46 50.92
C ASP A 146 12.43 3.75 49.76
N ASP A 147 11.79 4.89 49.93
CA ASP A 147 10.74 5.47 49.14
C ASP A 147 11.40 6.36 48.07
N SER A 148 10.65 6.72 47.04
CA SER A 148 10.99 7.78 46.06
C SER A 148 11.97 7.47 44.91
N VAL A 149 11.46 6.86 43.83
CA VAL A 149 11.77 7.38 42.49
C VAL A 149 10.48 7.43 41.66
N SER A 150 9.85 8.61 41.70
CA SER A 150 8.82 9.06 40.78
C SER A 150 9.43 9.33 39.40
N HIS A 151 9.11 8.51 38.41
CA HIS A 151 9.21 8.88 36.99
C HIS A 151 7.87 8.61 36.29
N ARG A 152 6.83 9.26 36.79
CA ARG A 152 5.60 9.53 36.03
C ARG A 152 5.49 11.04 35.84
N ALA A 153 6.10 11.53 34.78
CA ALA A 153 5.86 12.86 34.22
C ALA A 153 6.22 12.83 32.73
N THR A 154 5.26 12.44 31.89
CA THR A 154 5.31 12.78 30.47
C THR A 154 4.80 14.20 30.34
N GLU A 155 5.67 15.11 29.92
CA GLU A 155 5.32 16.49 29.63
C GLU A 155 4.27 16.55 28.50
N PRO A 156 3.24 17.41 28.59
CA PRO A 156 2.29 17.61 27.51
C PRO A 156 2.97 18.32 26.33
N ASN A 157 2.96 17.71 25.15
CA ASN A 157 3.31 18.38 23.91
C ASN A 157 2.30 19.52 23.65
N LEU A 158 2.72 20.75 23.91
CA LEU A 158 2.02 21.96 23.46
C LEU A 158 2.23 22.10 21.94
N THR A 159 1.27 21.63 21.15
CA THR A 159 1.25 21.89 19.71
C THR A 159 0.98 23.37 19.48
N ILE A 160 2.03 24.12 19.13
CA ILE A 160 1.93 25.49 18.62
C ILE A 160 1.25 25.44 17.23
N PRO A 161 0.16 26.21 17.00
CA PRO A 161 -0.54 26.21 15.73
C PRO A 161 0.21 27.04 14.67
N ASN A 162 0.31 26.46 13.47
CA ASN A 162 0.46 27.16 12.19
C ASN A 162 1.71 28.03 12.00
N LEU A 163 2.86 27.39 11.78
CA LEU A 163 3.95 28.04 11.04
C LEU A 163 3.67 27.95 9.55
N LYS A 164 3.14 29.05 9.00
CA LYS A 164 3.27 29.38 7.59
C LYS A 164 4.73 29.14 7.19
N HIS A 165 4.99 28.27 6.22
CA HIS A 165 6.32 28.15 5.63
C HIS A 165 6.55 29.36 4.73
N SER A 166 6.82 30.51 5.36
CA SER A 166 7.46 31.64 4.73
C SER A 166 8.92 31.28 4.49
N GLY A 167 9.41 31.59 3.30
CA GLY A 167 10.74 31.24 2.84
C GLY A 167 11.88 31.66 3.77
N GLY A 168 12.89 30.79 3.77
CA GLY A 168 14.26 31.00 4.22
C GLY A 168 14.97 29.72 3.80
N GLY A 169 15.72 29.68 2.70
CA GLY A 169 16.87 30.55 2.45
C GLY A 169 18.10 29.91 3.08
N VAL A 170 18.48 28.70 2.64
CA VAL A 170 19.75 28.05 3.01
C VAL A 170 20.31 27.32 1.77
N ASN A 171 21.48 27.81 1.32
CA ASN A 171 22.47 27.23 0.39
C ASN A 171 22.12 27.06 -1.10
N LYS A 172 22.41 28.12 -1.86
CA LYS A 172 22.15 28.26 -3.31
C LYS A 172 23.29 27.78 -4.23
N GLU A 173 24.25 26.97 -3.77
CA GLU A 173 25.46 26.67 -4.56
C GLU A 173 25.85 25.18 -4.72
N ARG A 174 25.05 24.19 -4.27
CA ARG A 174 25.35 22.76 -4.55
C ARG A 174 24.15 21.84 -4.88
N ASP A 175 22.99 22.39 -5.22
CA ASP A 175 21.82 21.58 -5.63
C ASP A 175 21.39 21.81 -7.10
N GLU A 176 22.28 22.41 -7.91
CA GLU A 176 22.07 22.65 -9.35
C GLU A 176 21.62 21.39 -10.14
N PRO A 177 22.24 20.21 -9.94
CA PRO A 177 21.83 18.99 -10.63
C PRO A 177 20.44 18.50 -10.20
N PHE A 178 20.13 18.62 -8.91
CA PHE A 178 18.83 18.20 -8.38
C PHE A 178 17.71 19.14 -8.85
N GLY A 179 17.95 20.46 -8.85
CA GLY A 179 17.02 21.45 -9.36
C GLY A 179 16.66 21.20 -10.82
N LYS A 180 17.66 20.99 -11.68
CA LYS A 180 17.45 20.68 -13.11
C LYS A 180 16.69 19.37 -13.33
N ALA A 181 17.01 18.34 -12.56
CA ALA A 181 16.31 17.06 -12.62
C ALA A 181 14.84 17.22 -12.17
N TYR A 182 14.60 18.00 -11.12
CA TYR A 182 13.27 18.29 -10.61
C TYR A 182 12.42 19.10 -11.60
N GLU A 183 12.98 20.18 -12.15
CA GLU A 183 12.33 21.01 -13.17
C GLU A 183 11.92 20.20 -14.40
N SER A 184 12.77 19.24 -14.81
CA SER A 184 12.45 18.31 -15.89
C SER A 184 11.23 17.45 -15.57
N VAL A 185 11.15 16.89 -14.36
CA VAL A 185 9.98 16.09 -13.95
C VAL A 185 8.72 16.95 -13.88
N GLU A 186 8.79 18.15 -13.32
CA GLU A 186 7.65 19.08 -13.24
C GLU A 186 7.17 19.51 -14.64
N LYS A 187 8.09 19.89 -15.52
CA LYS A 187 7.80 20.31 -16.90
C LYS A 187 7.08 19.25 -17.70
N TYR A 188 7.54 18.00 -17.66
CA TYR A 188 6.96 16.93 -18.48
C TYR A 188 5.75 16.27 -17.83
N PHE A 189 5.68 16.21 -16.50
CA PHE A 189 4.60 15.49 -15.80
C PHE A 189 3.49 16.38 -15.24
N GLY A 190 3.74 17.67 -15.00
CA GLY A 190 2.73 18.62 -14.50
C GLY A 190 2.16 18.25 -13.12
N VAL A 191 2.85 17.37 -12.39
CA VAL A 191 2.45 16.86 -11.08
C VAL A 191 3.51 17.27 -10.07
N ALA A 192 3.06 17.85 -8.95
CA ALA A 192 3.92 18.07 -7.79
C ALA A 192 4.44 16.72 -7.31
N VAL A 193 5.75 16.51 -7.41
CA VAL A 193 6.40 15.24 -7.09
C VAL A 193 6.15 14.93 -5.61
N ASN A 194 5.63 13.72 -5.32
CA ASN A 194 5.35 13.30 -3.94
C ASN A 194 6.66 13.28 -3.11
N PRO A 195 6.64 13.61 -1.80
CA PRO A 195 7.81 13.52 -0.91
C PRO A 195 8.68 12.25 -1.05
N VAL A 196 8.06 11.10 -1.32
CA VAL A 196 8.79 9.82 -1.55
C VAL A 196 9.53 9.83 -2.89
N GLN A 197 8.92 10.39 -3.93
CA GLN A 197 9.54 10.52 -5.25
C GLN A 197 10.65 11.58 -5.28
N LEU A 198 10.49 12.65 -4.50
CA LEU A 198 11.54 13.65 -4.24
C LEU A 198 12.78 12.99 -3.63
N SER A 199 12.59 12.19 -2.57
CA SER A 199 13.68 11.45 -1.92
C SER A 199 14.36 10.48 -2.88
N LYS A 200 13.61 9.84 -3.79
CA LYS A 200 14.17 8.96 -4.83
C LYS A 200 15.01 9.73 -5.83
N LEU A 201 14.53 10.86 -6.32
CA LEU A 201 15.27 11.71 -7.25
C LEU A 201 16.57 12.20 -6.61
N GLU A 202 16.50 12.61 -5.34
CA GLU A 202 17.64 13.08 -4.57
C GLU A 202 18.70 11.99 -4.42
N ASN A 203 18.28 10.75 -4.14
CA ASN A 203 19.19 9.61 -4.07
C ASN A 203 19.82 9.29 -5.43
N LEU A 204 19.07 9.38 -6.54
CA LEU A 204 19.61 9.15 -7.88
C LEU A 204 20.64 10.20 -8.28
N VAL A 205 20.39 11.47 -7.97
CA VAL A 205 21.34 12.56 -8.19
C VAL A 205 22.58 12.40 -7.30
N LYS A 206 22.41 11.97 -6.03
CA LYS A 206 23.52 11.61 -5.14
C LYS A 206 24.35 10.42 -5.65
N MET A 207 23.72 9.49 -6.36
CA MET A 207 24.40 8.38 -7.04
C MET A 207 25.13 8.82 -8.31
N GLY A 208 25.02 10.09 -8.73
CA GLY A 208 25.72 10.65 -9.88
C GLY A 208 24.96 10.55 -11.20
N ILE A 209 23.63 10.36 -11.18
CA ILE A 209 22.83 10.47 -12.40
C ILE A 209 22.84 11.92 -12.89
N GLU A 210 23.24 12.10 -14.16
CA GLU A 210 23.20 13.39 -14.84
C GLU A 210 21.75 13.86 -15.07
N PRO A 211 21.43 15.15 -14.84
CA PRO A 211 20.09 15.72 -15.07
C PRO A 211 19.57 15.49 -16.49
N GLU A 212 20.46 15.45 -17.47
CA GLU A 212 20.16 15.21 -18.88
C GLU A 212 19.58 13.81 -19.10
N VAL A 213 20.02 12.80 -18.33
CA VAL A 213 19.43 11.45 -18.37
C VAL A 213 17.99 11.47 -17.86
N VAL A 214 17.73 12.27 -16.81
CA VAL A 214 16.39 12.46 -16.26
C VAL A 214 15.48 13.14 -17.28
N GLU A 215 15.94 14.18 -17.95
CA GLU A 215 15.19 14.85 -19.01
C GLU A 215 14.87 13.89 -20.17
N GLN A 216 15.86 13.14 -20.67
CA GLN A 216 15.63 12.21 -21.78
C GLN A 216 14.70 11.05 -21.41
N ALA A 217 14.78 10.53 -20.18
CA ALA A 217 13.84 9.53 -19.71
C ALA A 217 12.41 10.08 -19.65
N ALA A 218 12.24 11.36 -19.28
CA ALA A 218 10.94 12.03 -19.28
C ALA A 218 10.40 12.21 -20.71
N VAL A 219 11.23 12.67 -21.65
CA VAL A 219 10.88 12.81 -23.08
C VAL A 219 10.43 11.47 -23.66
N LEU A 220 11.22 10.41 -23.50
CA LEU A 220 10.88 9.07 -24.00
C LEU A 220 9.56 8.56 -23.42
N THR A 221 9.31 8.80 -22.13
CA THR A 221 8.06 8.40 -21.49
C THR A 221 6.86 9.07 -22.14
N ARG A 222 6.99 10.35 -22.52
CA ARG A 222 5.93 11.10 -23.20
C ARG A 222 5.76 10.69 -24.66
N GLU A 223 6.85 10.43 -25.38
CA GLU A 223 6.78 9.92 -26.77
C GLU A 223 6.08 8.56 -26.85
N VAL A 224 6.31 7.67 -25.89
CA VAL A 224 5.64 6.36 -25.80
C VAL A 224 4.20 6.48 -25.26
N GLY A 225 3.79 7.67 -24.80
CA GLY A 225 2.45 7.92 -24.25
C GLY A 225 2.21 7.23 -22.90
N LYS A 226 3.26 7.02 -22.10
CA LYS A 226 3.19 6.34 -20.80
C LYS A 226 3.18 7.33 -19.63
N ASP A 227 2.86 6.81 -18.45
CA ASP A 227 2.74 7.58 -17.22
C ASP A 227 4.08 7.69 -16.46
N ILE A 228 4.07 8.46 -15.36
CA ILE A 228 5.26 8.70 -14.53
C ILE A 228 5.84 7.40 -13.92
N ARG A 229 5.08 6.32 -13.82
CA ARG A 229 5.60 5.03 -13.31
C ARG A 229 6.58 4.42 -14.31
N TYR A 230 6.29 4.54 -15.60
CA TYR A 230 7.20 4.09 -16.65
C TYR A 230 8.53 4.86 -16.63
N PHE A 231 8.45 6.18 -16.42
CA PHE A 231 9.63 7.03 -16.23
C PHE A 231 10.51 6.56 -15.08
N TRP A 232 9.94 6.31 -13.90
CA TRP A 232 10.70 5.79 -12.75
C TRP A 232 11.32 4.42 -13.04
N GLY A 233 10.62 3.55 -13.77
CA GLY A 233 11.16 2.27 -14.20
C GLY A 233 12.37 2.40 -15.14
N ILE A 234 12.40 3.41 -16.01
CA ILE A 234 13.57 3.70 -16.85
C ILE A 234 14.75 4.09 -15.96
N LEU A 235 14.56 5.06 -15.06
CA LEU A 235 15.64 5.55 -14.20
C LEU A 235 16.18 4.48 -13.24
N GLU A 236 15.30 3.63 -12.70
CA GLU A 236 15.69 2.50 -11.87
C GLU A 236 16.50 1.46 -12.67
N ASN A 237 16.10 1.16 -13.91
CA ASN A 237 16.87 0.28 -14.80
C ASN A 237 18.24 0.88 -15.15
N CYS A 238 18.31 2.20 -15.38
CA CYS A 238 19.56 2.90 -15.65
C CYS A 238 20.49 2.86 -14.43
N SER A 239 19.97 3.14 -13.24
CA SER A 239 20.72 3.05 -11.98
C SER A 239 21.26 1.64 -11.73
N GLN A 240 20.43 0.60 -11.90
CA GLN A 240 20.83 -0.80 -11.72
C GLN A 240 21.92 -1.25 -12.72
N ARG A 241 21.97 -0.64 -13.90
CA ARG A 241 22.93 -0.97 -14.97
C ARG A 241 24.15 -0.05 -14.98
N GLY A 242 24.26 0.88 -14.02
CA GLY A 242 25.35 1.85 -13.96
C GLY A 242 25.33 2.89 -15.08
N ILE A 243 24.19 3.06 -15.75
CA ILE A 243 24.01 4.07 -16.81
C ILE A 243 23.66 5.39 -16.13
N LEU A 244 24.70 6.12 -15.71
CA LEU A 244 24.57 7.36 -14.95
C LEU A 244 24.78 8.62 -15.80
N THR A 245 25.44 8.49 -16.96
CA THR A 245 25.76 9.61 -17.86
C THR A 245 24.90 9.61 -19.12
N TYR A 246 24.72 10.79 -19.72
CA TYR A 246 23.98 10.97 -20.96
C TYR A 246 24.53 10.12 -22.11
N ALA A 247 25.86 10.04 -22.23
CA ALA A 247 26.51 9.25 -23.28
C ALA A 247 26.16 7.75 -23.17
N ALA A 248 26.25 7.18 -21.96
CA ALA A 248 25.90 5.79 -21.73
C ALA A 248 24.39 5.53 -21.94
N PHE A 249 23.54 6.51 -21.64
CA PHE A 249 22.10 6.42 -21.89
C PHE A 249 21.78 6.42 -23.39
N ALA A 250 22.42 7.31 -24.16
CA ALA A 250 22.25 7.39 -25.61
C ALA A 250 22.68 6.09 -26.31
N GLU A 251 23.80 5.50 -25.88
CA GLU A 251 24.27 4.20 -26.38
C GLU A 251 23.29 3.06 -26.07
N ASP A 252 22.72 3.01 -24.86
CA ASP A 252 21.72 1.99 -24.52
C ASP A 252 20.43 2.14 -25.35
N GLN A 253 19.99 3.38 -25.60
CA GLN A 253 18.83 3.64 -26.43
C GLN A 253 19.08 3.29 -27.91
N ALA A 254 20.28 3.55 -28.42
CA ALA A 254 20.69 3.15 -29.77
C ALA A 254 20.64 1.62 -29.92
N ARG A 255 21.23 0.88 -28.98
CA ARG A 255 21.20 -0.60 -28.95
C ARG A 255 19.76 -1.14 -28.90
N ARG A 256 18.89 -0.56 -28.08
CA ARG A 256 17.47 -0.97 -28.00
C ARG A 256 16.70 -0.71 -29.29
N ARG A 257 16.97 0.42 -29.97
CA ARG A 257 16.37 0.73 -31.27
C ARG A 257 16.82 -0.28 -32.33
N GLU A 258 18.11 -0.63 -32.37
CA GLU A 258 18.64 -1.65 -33.27
C GLU A 258 18.06 -3.04 -33.00
N GLU A 259 17.94 -3.44 -31.74
CA GLU A 259 17.32 -4.71 -31.34
C GLU A 259 15.83 -4.78 -31.73
N GLN A 260 15.07 -3.69 -31.57
CA GLN A 260 13.68 -3.61 -32.02
C GLN A 260 13.57 -3.64 -33.55
N HIS A 261 14.50 -2.97 -34.25
CA HIS A 261 14.54 -2.94 -35.72
C HIS A 261 15.01 -4.28 -36.32
N ALA A 262 15.82 -5.05 -35.60
CA ALA A 262 16.21 -6.41 -35.95
C ALA A 262 15.07 -7.42 -35.70
N LYS A 263 14.31 -7.26 -34.60
CA LYS A 263 13.10 -8.06 -34.32
C LYS A 263 12.00 -7.85 -35.35
N SER A 264 11.83 -6.63 -35.87
CA SER A 264 10.83 -6.36 -36.92
C SER A 264 11.25 -6.88 -38.31
N LYS A 265 12.56 -6.95 -38.60
CA LYS A 265 13.11 -7.53 -39.84
C LYS A 265 13.24 -9.07 -39.82
N GLY A 266 13.32 -9.68 -38.63
CA GLY A 266 13.54 -11.12 -38.45
C GLY A 266 12.28 -12.00 -38.38
N SER A 267 11.09 -11.45 -38.63
CA SER A 267 9.84 -12.24 -38.65
C SER A 267 9.56 -12.74 -40.07
N PRO A 268 9.78 -14.03 -40.41
CA PRO A 268 9.39 -14.57 -41.71
C PRO A 268 7.86 -14.62 -41.76
N GLY A 269 7.29 -14.18 -42.88
CA GLY A 269 5.86 -14.13 -43.11
C GLY A 269 5.15 -15.44 -42.74
N GLY A 270 4.50 -15.44 -41.58
CA GLY A 270 3.55 -16.46 -41.18
C GLY A 270 2.27 -16.29 -42.00
N VAL A 271 2.19 -17.01 -43.12
CA VAL A 271 0.96 -17.21 -43.89
C VAL A 271 -0.13 -17.69 -42.93
N ARG A 272 -1.16 -16.85 -42.70
CA ARG A 272 -2.39 -17.27 -42.04
C ARG A 272 -3.13 -18.23 -42.98
N PRO A 273 -3.42 -19.48 -42.60
CA PRO A 273 -4.21 -20.36 -43.43
C PRO A 273 -5.67 -19.90 -43.36
N GLY A 274 -6.21 -19.52 -44.52
CA GLY A 274 -7.64 -19.26 -44.68
C GLY A 274 -8.42 -20.55 -44.45
N LYS A 275 -9.49 -20.45 -43.66
CA LYS A 275 -10.59 -21.42 -43.65
C LYS A 275 -11.92 -20.70 -43.87
N ASN A 276 -12.29 -20.69 -45.15
CA ASN A 276 -13.59 -21.01 -45.74
C ASN A 276 -14.88 -20.44 -45.11
N LYS A 277 -15.52 -19.56 -45.91
CA LYS A 277 -16.97 -19.40 -46.01
C LYS A 277 -17.60 -20.63 -46.70
N ALA A 278 -18.59 -21.24 -46.06
CA ALA A 278 -19.78 -21.91 -46.63
C ALA A 278 -20.62 -22.42 -45.45
N ALA A 279 -21.94 -22.56 -45.46
CA ALA A 279 -23.07 -21.96 -46.15
C ALA A 279 -24.32 -22.45 -45.38
N SER A 280 -25.38 -21.65 -45.39
CA SER A 280 -26.80 -22.02 -45.15
C SER A 280 -27.27 -22.44 -43.75
N GLY A 281 -28.49 -22.00 -43.42
CA GLY A 281 -29.32 -22.57 -42.36
C GLY A 281 -29.97 -21.52 -41.48
N GLY A 282 -31.08 -20.93 -41.93
CA GLY A 282 -31.90 -20.07 -41.08
C GLY A 282 -32.55 -20.85 -39.94
N ALA A 283 -32.71 -20.19 -38.80
CA ALA A 283 -33.75 -20.47 -37.83
C ALA A 283 -33.97 -19.18 -37.05
N GLU A 284 -35.24 -18.85 -36.91
CA GLU A 284 -35.80 -17.63 -36.40
C GLU A 284 -35.61 -17.48 -34.89
N SER A 285 -35.88 -16.25 -34.44
CA SER A 285 -36.63 -15.91 -33.23
C SER A 285 -35.89 -15.55 -31.93
N GLU A 286 -36.53 -14.60 -31.25
CA GLU A 286 -36.45 -14.29 -29.81
C GLU A 286 -35.37 -13.31 -29.32
N PHE A 287 -35.56 -12.02 -29.61
CA PHE A 287 -35.42 -10.99 -28.59
C PHE A 287 -36.47 -9.90 -28.81
N ALA A 288 -37.62 -10.05 -28.14
CA ALA A 288 -38.42 -8.97 -27.55
C ALA A 288 -39.84 -9.46 -27.20
N TYR A 289 -39.96 -10.36 -26.21
CA TYR A 289 -41.17 -10.47 -25.41
C TYR A 289 -41.01 -9.53 -24.21
N LEU A 290 -41.73 -8.41 -24.27
CA LEU A 290 -42.87 -8.06 -23.42
C LEU A 290 -42.47 -7.63 -22.01
N ALA A 291 -42.55 -6.32 -21.75
CA ALA A 291 -43.77 -5.62 -21.29
C ALA A 291 -44.09 -5.95 -19.84
N LYS A 292 -44.43 -4.94 -19.04
CA LYS A 292 -45.78 -4.40 -18.85
C LYS A 292 -45.65 -3.40 -17.70
N ALA A 293 -46.53 -2.46 -17.39
CA ALA A 293 -47.90 -2.07 -17.76
C ALA A 293 -48.10 -0.72 -17.01
N GLY A 294 -49.08 0.13 -17.26
CA GLY A 294 -50.28 0.03 -18.08
C GLY A 294 -51.25 1.17 -17.76
N ARG A 295 -52.21 1.34 -18.68
CA ARG A 295 -53.57 1.91 -18.62
C ARG A 295 -53.93 2.17 -20.10
N SER A 296 -54.99 1.61 -20.70
CA SER A 296 -56.25 1.04 -20.19
C SER A 296 -56.62 -0.23 -20.97
#